data_AF-A0AAU3VQK1-F1
#
_entry.id   AF-A0AAU3VQK1-F1
#
_cell.length_a   1.000
_cell.length_b   1.000
_cell.length_c   1.000
_cell.angle_alpha   90.00
_cell.angle_beta   90.00
_cell.angle_gamma   90.00
#
_symmetry.space_group_name_H-M   'P 1'
#
loop_
_entity.id
_entity.type
_entity.pdbx_description
1 polymer ?
#
loop_
_entity_poly.entity_id
_entity_poly.type
_entity_poly.pdbx_seq_one_letter_code
_entity_poly.pdbx_strand_id
1 'polypeptide(L)'
;MKVGAAAKGKLGFVTPVTDGGSGLGIERPLPNTGTLHLLSAGTPGRCCSPRWTPMTPTRPATRPRPGRSSRDAPTNTCSTSASSGPSLPEGAGLVRNGEALLGRVPLFSDGSGNFSDNNSPYESALTTLYRNGELVYQSIYPFDCFYVADNARADYRLTAPVTRGAAADVSTSMTASWRFSSAYADGITEIPTSVVRFTPALSLDNTGRARAKVRVPVTVEGAAEGRNLKSLKVWVSDDKGAHWEKTAVRDGGWRSPTPRRAAPSRSRRRRPTARATPSPRRSSTPT
;
A
#
# COMPACT_ATOMS: atom_id res chain seq x y z
N MET A 1 -13.78 15.61 8.00
CA MET A 1 -12.60 14.80 7.60
C MET A 1 -11.82 14.35 8.84
N LYS A 2 -11.27 13.14 8.81
CA LYS A 2 -10.41 12.59 9.87
C LYS A 2 -9.05 12.22 9.26
N VAL A 3 -7.97 12.74 9.80
CA VAL A 3 -6.61 12.51 9.29
C VAL A 3 -5.80 11.81 10.37
N GLY A 4 -5.30 10.62 10.06
CA GLY A 4 -4.43 9.86 10.94
C GLY A 4 -3.00 10.37 10.93
N ALA A 5 -2.26 10.06 11.97
CA ALA A 5 -0.82 10.27 12.05
C ALA A 5 -0.09 9.00 11.64
N ALA A 6 0.94 9.08 10.79
CA ALA A 6 1.78 7.91 10.50
C ALA A 6 2.64 7.50 11.72
N ALA A 7 3.02 8.46 12.57
CA ALA A 7 3.73 8.27 13.83
C ALA A 7 3.40 9.40 14.81
N LYS A 8 3.79 9.28 16.08
CA LYS A 8 3.60 10.34 17.09
C LYS A 8 4.33 11.63 16.69
N GLY A 9 3.69 12.78 16.92
CA GLY A 9 4.32 14.10 16.74
C GLY A 9 4.51 14.51 15.27
N LYS A 10 3.81 13.85 14.34
CA LYS A 10 3.86 14.20 12.92
C LYS A 10 2.92 15.36 12.63
N LEU A 11 3.36 16.19 11.70
CA LEU A 11 2.55 17.22 11.07
C LEU A 11 2.07 16.72 9.70
N GLY A 12 0.99 17.30 9.21
CA GLY A 12 0.56 17.10 7.84
C GLY A 12 -0.52 18.07 7.46
N PHE A 13 -0.91 18.04 6.20
CA PHE A 13 -1.94 18.92 5.67
C PHE A 13 -2.85 18.19 4.71
N VAL A 14 -4.00 18.80 4.47
CA VAL A 14 -4.95 18.38 3.44
C VAL A 14 -5.02 19.49 2.42
N THR A 15 -4.79 19.16 1.15
CA THR A 15 -5.01 20.09 0.05
C THR A 15 -6.07 19.54 -0.91
N PRO A 16 -7.05 20.34 -1.32
CA PRO A 16 -7.92 19.97 -2.43
C PRO A 16 -7.15 20.02 -3.75
N VAL A 17 -7.33 19.00 -4.58
CA VAL A 17 -6.74 18.94 -5.94
C VAL A 17 -7.86 18.83 -6.96
N THR A 18 -7.70 19.54 -8.08
CA THR A 18 -8.53 19.48 -9.28
C THR A 18 -7.65 19.12 -10.49
N ASP A 19 -8.26 18.79 -11.63
CA ASP A 19 -7.52 18.39 -12.85
C ASP A 19 -6.55 19.46 -13.38
N GLY A 20 -6.72 20.72 -12.96
CA GLY A 20 -5.91 21.87 -13.41
C GLY A 20 -5.07 22.53 -12.30
N GLY A 21 -5.08 22.03 -11.07
CA GLY A 21 -4.33 22.66 -9.98
C GLY A 21 -4.56 22.09 -8.59
N SER A 22 -3.76 22.54 -7.62
CA SER A 22 -3.91 22.19 -6.21
C SER A 22 -4.02 23.44 -5.35
N GLY A 23 -4.89 23.40 -4.35
CA GLY A 23 -4.94 24.45 -3.33
C GLY A 23 -3.72 24.41 -2.40
N LEU A 24 -3.57 25.44 -1.57
CA LEU A 24 -2.61 25.43 -0.48
C LEU A 24 -3.23 24.68 0.72
N GLY A 25 -2.45 23.80 1.34
CA GLY A 25 -2.83 23.11 2.57
C GLY A 25 -2.28 23.81 3.79
N ILE A 26 -3.05 23.89 4.86
CA ILE A 26 -2.58 24.37 6.16
C ILE A 26 -2.03 23.18 6.95
N GLU A 27 -0.80 23.30 7.41
CA GLU A 27 -0.14 22.32 8.27
C GLU A 27 -0.82 22.24 9.64
N ARG A 28 -1.02 21.01 10.11
CA ARG A 28 -1.67 20.73 11.39
C ARG A 28 -0.98 19.55 12.10
N PRO A 29 -0.96 19.55 13.44
CA PRO A 29 -0.61 18.37 14.22
C PRO A 29 -1.53 17.19 13.91
N LEU A 30 -0.95 15.99 13.77
CA LEU A 30 -1.67 14.75 13.54
C LEU A 30 -1.70 13.86 14.80
N PRO A 31 -2.79 13.09 15.03
CA PRO A 31 -4.00 13.03 14.19
C PRO A 31 -4.86 14.29 14.32
N ASN A 32 -5.59 14.63 13.25
CA ASN A 32 -6.46 15.81 13.21
C ASN A 32 -7.87 15.44 12.74
N THR A 33 -8.88 16.07 13.33
CA THR A 33 -10.26 16.02 12.83
C THR A 33 -10.70 17.44 12.54
N GLY A 34 -11.28 17.66 11.37
CA GLY A 34 -11.75 18.98 10.97
C GLY A 34 -12.65 18.94 9.74
N THR A 35 -13.28 20.07 9.45
CA THR A 35 -14.14 20.26 8.28
C THR A 35 -13.41 21.11 7.26
N LEU A 36 -13.42 20.68 6.00
CA LEU A 36 -12.89 21.45 4.87
C LEU A 36 -14.09 21.97 4.09
N HIS A 37 -14.24 23.29 4.05
CA HIS A 37 -15.24 23.94 3.21
C HIS A 37 -14.63 24.18 1.82
N LEU A 38 -15.25 23.63 0.79
CA LEU A 38 -14.82 23.81 -0.60
C LEU A 38 -15.90 24.58 -1.34
N LEU A 39 -15.53 25.74 -1.89
CA LEU A 39 -16.39 26.47 -2.80
C LEU A 39 -16.05 26.01 -4.22
N SER A 40 -17.03 25.48 -4.95
CA SER A 40 -16.89 25.21 -6.39
C SER A 40 -17.76 26.19 -7.14
N ALA A 41 -17.15 27.01 -8.01
CA ALA A 41 -17.89 27.86 -8.93
C ALA A 41 -18.47 26.99 -10.06
N GLY A 42 -19.66 26.43 -9.83
CA GLY A 42 -20.62 26.12 -10.89
C GLY A 42 -20.30 24.99 -11.89
N THR A 43 -19.35 24.08 -11.66
CA THR A 43 -19.20 22.88 -12.51
C THR A 43 -19.59 21.61 -11.75
N PRO A 44 -20.82 21.08 -11.91
CA PRO A 44 -21.19 19.78 -11.36
C PRO A 44 -20.25 18.70 -11.91
N GLY A 45 -19.66 17.89 -11.03
CA GLY A 45 -18.92 16.69 -11.44
C GLY A 45 -17.38 16.76 -11.43
N ARG A 46 -16.76 17.90 -11.07
CA ARG A 46 -15.31 17.89 -10.77
C ARG A 46 -15.07 17.35 -9.36
N CYS A 47 -14.48 16.16 -9.29
CA CYS A 47 -14.16 15.50 -8.02
C CYS A 47 -12.98 16.20 -7.34
N CYS A 48 -13.26 17.08 -6.36
CA CYS A 48 -12.23 17.52 -5.43
C CYS A 48 -11.76 16.32 -4.60
N SER A 49 -10.55 15.84 -4.85
CA SER A 49 -9.93 14.78 -4.06
C SER A 49 -8.97 15.41 -3.05
N PRO A 50 -9.15 15.19 -1.72
CA PRO A 50 -8.18 15.66 -0.74
C PRO A 50 -6.87 14.88 -0.86
N ARG A 51 -5.79 15.52 -1.32
CA ARG A 51 -4.45 14.95 -1.37
C ARG A 51 -3.72 15.24 -0.05
N TRP A 52 -3.03 14.24 0.48
CA TRP A 52 -2.29 14.35 1.74
C TRP A 52 -0.79 14.25 1.51
N THR A 53 -0.05 15.07 2.25
CA THR A 53 1.41 15.20 2.18
C THR A 53 1.94 15.40 3.62
N PRO A 54 2.73 14.48 4.19
CA PRO A 54 3.61 14.75 5.32
C PRO A 54 4.85 15.51 4.82
N MET A 55 5.31 16.53 5.54
CA MET A 55 6.44 17.36 5.07
C MET A 55 7.78 16.91 5.67
N THR A 56 8.69 16.51 4.80
CA THR A 56 10.16 16.80 4.74
C THR A 56 10.52 16.74 3.22
N PRO A 57 11.69 17.21 2.71
CA PRO A 57 11.82 17.90 1.41
C PRO A 57 11.47 17.13 0.13
N THR A 58 11.03 15.88 0.21
CA THR A 58 10.51 15.06 -0.89
C THR A 58 9.01 14.90 -0.76
N ARG A 59 8.25 15.52 -1.67
CA ARG A 59 6.77 15.59 -1.76
C ARG A 59 6.09 14.21 -1.65
N PRO A 60 5.51 13.83 -0.51
CA PRO A 60 4.72 12.61 -0.46
C PRO A 60 3.28 12.92 -0.80
N ALA A 61 2.63 12.05 -1.54
CA ALA A 61 1.25 12.25 -1.95
C ALA A 61 0.46 10.97 -1.70
N THR A 62 -0.53 11.04 -0.82
CA THR A 62 -1.58 10.03 -0.72
C THR A 62 -2.78 10.49 -1.53
N ARG A 63 -3.21 9.65 -2.48
CA ARG A 63 -4.46 9.81 -3.21
C ARG A 63 -5.59 9.16 -2.40
N PRO A 64 -6.69 9.87 -2.14
CA PRO A 64 -7.84 9.28 -1.50
C PRO A 64 -8.54 8.34 -2.50
N ARG A 65 -9.16 7.27 -2.00
CA ARG A 65 -10.09 6.51 -2.85
C ARG A 65 -11.31 7.41 -3.15
N PRO A 66 -11.74 7.56 -4.41
CA PRO A 66 -12.95 8.33 -4.71
C PRO A 66 -14.14 7.79 -3.92
N GLY A 67 -14.77 8.63 -3.11
CA GLY A 67 -16.07 8.32 -2.52
C GLY A 67 -17.15 8.44 -3.59
N ARG A 68 -18.21 7.62 -3.49
CA ARG A 68 -19.42 7.80 -4.31
C ARG A 68 -19.98 9.20 -4.04
N SER A 69 -19.99 10.07 -5.04
CA SER A 69 -20.81 11.28 -5.01
C SER A 69 -22.26 10.87 -5.29
N SER A 70 -23.10 10.78 -4.26
CA SER A 70 -24.55 10.93 -4.47
C SER A 70 -24.89 12.41 -4.36
N ARG A 71 -25.86 12.84 -5.16
CA ARG A 71 -26.32 14.23 -5.30
C ARG A 71 -26.76 14.87 -3.96
N ASP A 72 -26.92 14.06 -2.91
CA ASP A 72 -27.38 14.44 -1.56
C ASP A 72 -26.37 14.16 -0.42
N ALA A 73 -25.07 14.01 -0.68
CA ALA A 73 -24.08 13.74 0.38
C ALA A 73 -23.17 14.95 0.69
N PRO A 74 -23.49 15.82 1.66
CA PRO A 74 -22.68 17.00 2.00
C PRO A 74 -21.44 16.69 2.84
N THR A 75 -21.03 15.42 3.00
CA THR A 75 -19.94 15.06 3.94
C THR A 75 -19.05 13.94 3.40
N ASN A 76 -17.99 14.32 2.67
CA ASN A 76 -16.90 13.41 2.36
C ASN A 76 -16.04 13.16 3.61
N THR A 77 -16.32 12.06 4.31
CA THR A 77 -15.50 11.61 5.44
C THR A 77 -14.31 10.81 4.92
N CYS A 78 -13.26 11.50 4.49
CA CYS A 78 -11.97 10.85 4.27
C CYS A 78 -11.35 10.54 5.64
N SER A 79 -11.09 9.25 5.90
CA SER A 79 -10.39 8.76 7.10
C SER A 79 -9.09 8.12 6.63
N THR A 80 -7.95 8.70 6.99
CA THR A 80 -6.65 8.06 6.77
C THR A 80 -6.19 7.37 8.05
N SER A 81 -5.87 6.09 7.98
CA SER A 81 -5.08 5.40 9.02
C SER A 81 -3.67 5.19 8.48
N ALA A 82 -2.72 4.72 9.29
CA ALA A 82 -1.45 4.34 8.69
C ALA A 82 -1.59 3.20 7.70
N SER A 83 -0.68 3.25 6.74
CA SER A 83 -0.54 2.26 5.70
C SER A 83 -0.34 0.86 6.28
N SER A 84 -1.08 -0.09 5.73
CA SER A 84 -1.11 -1.49 6.15
C SER A 84 -0.62 -2.46 5.06
N GLY A 85 0.11 -1.94 4.07
CA GLY A 85 0.74 -2.73 3.00
C GLY A 85 0.32 -2.32 1.59
N PRO A 86 0.63 -3.15 0.58
CA PRO A 86 0.40 -2.82 -0.81
C PRO A 86 -1.09 -2.82 -1.17
N SER A 87 -1.44 -2.22 -2.30
CA SER A 87 -2.76 -2.38 -2.93
C SER A 87 -2.65 -2.34 -4.45
N LEU A 88 -3.65 -2.89 -5.14
CA LEU A 88 -3.82 -2.80 -6.60
C LEU A 88 -5.09 -2.01 -6.93
N PRO A 89 -5.08 -0.66 -6.81
CA PRO A 89 -6.16 0.15 -7.34
C PRO A 89 -6.23 0.03 -8.87
N GLU A 90 -7.30 0.53 -9.47
CA GLU A 90 -7.45 0.59 -10.93
C GLU A 90 -6.22 1.22 -11.60
N GLY A 91 -5.74 0.58 -12.68
CA GLY A 91 -4.52 0.97 -13.39
C GLY A 91 -3.20 0.71 -12.62
N ALA A 92 -3.23 0.01 -11.50
CA ALA A 92 -2.03 -0.49 -10.83
C ALA A 92 -1.76 -1.96 -11.20
N GLY A 93 -0.49 -2.31 -11.31
CA GLY A 93 -0.03 -3.63 -11.73
C GLY A 93 1.31 -3.56 -12.44
N LEU A 94 1.71 -4.70 -12.99
CA LEU A 94 2.82 -4.82 -13.92
C LEU A 94 2.27 -4.96 -15.34
N VAL A 95 2.94 -4.36 -16.32
CA VAL A 95 2.56 -4.43 -17.72
C VAL A 95 3.79 -4.65 -18.59
N ARG A 96 3.56 -5.29 -19.74
CA ARG A 96 4.49 -5.35 -20.86
C ARG A 96 3.94 -4.47 -21.97
N ASN A 97 4.75 -3.60 -22.56
CA ASN A 97 4.38 -2.80 -23.72
C ASN A 97 5.54 -2.78 -24.72
N GLY A 98 5.43 -3.57 -25.80
CA GLY A 98 6.56 -3.85 -26.67
C GLY A 98 7.71 -4.50 -25.90
N GLU A 99 8.86 -3.84 -25.94
CA GLU A 99 10.08 -4.25 -25.24
C GLU A 99 10.12 -3.76 -23.78
N ALA A 100 9.26 -2.81 -23.41
CA ALA A 100 9.27 -2.20 -22.09
C ALA A 100 8.47 -3.05 -21.08
N LEU A 101 9.07 -3.34 -19.94
CA LEU A 101 8.42 -3.82 -18.74
C LEU A 101 8.25 -2.64 -17.78
N LEU A 102 7.00 -2.36 -17.42
CA LEU A 102 6.65 -1.24 -16.55
C LEU A 102 5.82 -1.71 -15.36
N GLY A 103 5.87 -0.96 -14.26
CA GLY A 103 5.08 -1.27 -13.09
C GLY A 103 4.64 -0.04 -12.31
N ARG A 104 3.42 -0.11 -11.77
CA ARG A 104 2.96 0.78 -10.71
C ARG A 104 2.17 0.00 -9.67
N VAL A 105 2.74 -0.21 -8.49
CA VAL A 105 2.06 -0.82 -7.34
C VAL A 105 2.30 0.07 -6.13
N PRO A 106 1.25 0.73 -5.61
CA PRO A 106 1.31 1.38 -4.32
C PRO A 106 1.69 0.36 -3.25
N LEU A 107 2.88 0.53 -2.65
CA LEU A 107 3.38 -0.30 -1.56
C LEU A 107 2.75 0.12 -0.23
N PHE A 108 2.27 1.36 -0.13
CA PHE A 108 1.75 1.90 1.11
C PHE A 108 0.33 2.43 0.95
N SER A 109 -0.64 1.59 1.35
CA SER A 109 -2.07 1.88 1.32
C SER A 109 -2.74 1.62 2.67
N ASP A 110 -3.72 2.44 3.05
CA ASP A 110 -4.43 2.33 4.32
C ASP A 110 -5.71 1.48 4.23
N GLY A 111 -6.33 1.20 5.38
CA GLY A 111 -7.54 0.36 5.44
C GLY A 111 -8.76 0.94 4.71
N SER A 112 -8.79 2.25 4.46
CA SER A 112 -9.84 2.94 3.71
C SER A 112 -9.60 2.89 2.20
N GLY A 113 -8.46 2.35 1.76
CA GLY A 113 -8.07 2.29 0.35
C GLY A 113 -7.39 3.55 -0.17
N ASN A 114 -7.00 4.48 0.71
CA ASN A 114 -6.13 5.58 0.31
C ASN A 114 -4.71 5.04 0.14
N PHE A 115 -4.01 5.49 -0.89
CA PHE A 115 -2.70 4.96 -1.24
C PHE A 115 -1.74 6.07 -1.63
N SER A 116 -0.45 5.87 -1.39
CA SER A 116 0.58 6.78 -1.92
C SER A 116 1.20 6.22 -3.18
N ASP A 117 1.61 7.09 -4.10
CA ASP A 117 2.40 6.72 -5.29
C ASP A 117 3.86 6.42 -4.91
N ASN A 118 4.07 5.72 -3.80
CA ASN A 118 5.38 5.36 -3.23
C ASN A 118 6.33 6.52 -2.88
N ASN A 119 5.82 7.76 -2.90
CA ASN A 119 6.58 8.97 -2.58
C ASN A 119 6.61 9.30 -1.07
N SER A 120 6.17 8.39 -0.21
CA SER A 120 6.31 8.51 1.25
C SER A 120 7.78 8.67 1.65
N PRO A 121 8.16 9.49 2.64
CA PRO A 121 9.53 9.52 3.11
C PRO A 121 9.96 8.13 3.58
N TYR A 122 11.15 7.73 3.18
CA TYR A 122 11.75 6.42 3.46
C TYR A 122 13.23 6.61 3.80
N GLU A 123 13.82 5.68 4.56
CA GLU A 123 15.25 5.69 4.85
C GLU A 123 16.04 4.91 3.81
N SER A 124 15.48 3.83 3.28
CA SER A 124 16.10 3.03 2.23
C SER A 124 15.08 2.30 1.37
N ALA A 125 15.43 2.10 0.11
CA ALA A 125 14.69 1.27 -0.84
C ALA A 125 15.67 0.66 -1.86
N LEU A 126 15.35 -0.53 -2.37
CA LEU A 126 16.16 -1.20 -3.39
C LEU A 126 15.30 -2.07 -4.30
N THR A 127 14.68 -1.46 -5.30
CA THR A 127 13.93 -2.22 -6.31
C THR A 127 14.89 -2.96 -7.21
N THR A 128 14.72 -4.26 -7.38
CA THR A 128 15.58 -5.11 -8.22
C THR A 128 14.72 -5.99 -9.12
N LEU A 129 15.14 -6.11 -10.37
CA LEU A 129 14.54 -7.01 -11.35
C LEU A 129 15.59 -8.00 -11.82
N TYR A 130 15.26 -9.28 -11.70
CA TYR A 130 16.06 -10.36 -12.24
C TYR A 130 15.37 -10.93 -13.48
N ARG A 131 16.13 -11.25 -14.51
CA ARG A 131 15.70 -12.00 -15.72
C ARG A 131 16.49 -13.30 -15.78
N ASN A 132 15.80 -14.44 -15.84
CA ASN A 132 16.40 -15.78 -15.82
C ASN A 132 17.42 -16.00 -14.68
N GLY A 133 17.21 -15.32 -13.54
CA GLY A 133 18.08 -15.40 -12.37
C GLY A 133 19.20 -14.35 -12.32
N GLU A 134 19.49 -13.66 -13.42
CA GLU A 134 20.50 -12.59 -13.51
C GLU A 134 19.89 -11.23 -13.19
N LEU A 135 20.62 -10.37 -12.47
CA LEU A 135 20.17 -9.01 -12.16
C LEU A 135 20.27 -8.13 -13.41
N VAL A 136 19.14 -7.61 -13.89
CA VAL A 136 19.09 -6.78 -15.12
C VAL A 136 18.71 -5.33 -14.87
N TYR A 137 18.13 -5.03 -13.72
CA TYR A 137 17.77 -3.66 -13.35
C TYR A 137 17.75 -3.48 -11.83
N GLN A 138 18.16 -2.30 -11.38
CA GLN A 138 18.04 -1.87 -9.98
C GLN A 138 17.72 -0.38 -9.88
N SER A 139 16.98 0.00 -8.83
CA SER A 139 16.68 1.39 -8.51
C SER A 139 16.63 1.59 -7.00
N ILE A 140 17.15 2.73 -6.54
CA ILE A 140 17.08 3.16 -5.14
C ILE A 140 15.73 3.81 -4.78
N TYR A 141 14.80 3.84 -5.73
CA TYR A 141 13.45 4.34 -5.54
C TYR A 141 12.45 3.19 -5.28
N PRO A 142 11.51 3.37 -4.34
CA PRO A 142 10.45 2.40 -4.05
C PRO A 142 9.59 2.01 -5.27
N PHE A 143 9.65 0.73 -5.66
CA PHE A 143 8.89 0.17 -6.78
C PHE A 143 9.06 0.93 -8.11
N ASP A 144 10.24 1.49 -8.34
CA ASP A 144 10.59 2.03 -9.65
C ASP A 144 10.90 0.88 -10.59
N CYS A 145 10.07 0.72 -11.62
CA CYS A 145 10.12 -0.40 -12.54
C CYS A 145 9.81 0.10 -13.94
N PHE A 146 10.88 0.50 -14.64
CA PHE A 146 10.90 0.73 -16.07
C PHE A 146 12.16 0.06 -16.61
N TYR A 147 11.98 -1.00 -17.40
CA TYR A 147 13.09 -1.78 -17.95
C TYR A 147 12.79 -2.18 -19.39
N VAL A 148 13.69 -1.84 -20.31
CA VAL A 148 13.64 -2.33 -21.69
C VAL A 148 14.29 -3.71 -21.70
N ALA A 149 13.47 -4.74 -21.92
CA ALA A 149 13.91 -6.13 -21.90
C ALA A 149 13.92 -6.70 -23.31
N ASP A 150 14.84 -7.62 -23.57
CA ASP A 150 14.86 -8.42 -24.80
C ASP A 150 13.48 -9.03 -25.12
N ASN A 151 13.23 -9.22 -26.41
CA ASN A 151 11.94 -9.68 -26.91
C ASN A 151 11.64 -11.14 -26.60
N ALA A 152 12.68 -11.94 -26.38
CA ALA A 152 12.54 -13.35 -26.03
C ALA A 152 11.87 -13.53 -24.66
N ARG A 153 10.96 -14.51 -24.60
CA ARG A 153 10.29 -14.92 -23.36
C ARG A 153 11.31 -15.25 -22.28
N ALA A 154 11.10 -14.73 -21.08
CA ALA A 154 11.96 -14.98 -19.94
C ALA A 154 11.17 -15.04 -18.63
N ASP A 155 11.79 -15.61 -17.61
CA ASP A 155 11.29 -15.59 -16.25
C ASP A 155 11.86 -14.41 -15.48
N TYR A 156 10.99 -13.69 -14.79
CA TYR A 156 11.33 -12.48 -14.06
C TYR A 156 11.08 -12.66 -12.57
N ARG A 157 11.93 -12.00 -11.77
CA ARG A 157 11.71 -11.79 -10.33
C ARG A 157 11.90 -10.33 -9.99
N LEU A 158 10.81 -9.65 -9.65
CA LEU A 158 10.83 -8.28 -9.15
C LEU A 158 10.79 -8.30 -7.62
N THR A 159 11.63 -7.50 -6.96
CA THR A 159 11.63 -7.33 -5.50
C THR A 159 11.74 -5.85 -5.15
N ALA A 160 10.90 -5.37 -4.24
CA ALA A 160 10.88 -3.99 -3.77
C ALA A 160 10.82 -3.96 -2.22
N PRO A 161 11.96 -4.04 -1.53
CA PRO A 161 12.10 -3.73 -0.12
C PRO A 161 12.16 -2.21 0.10
N VAL A 162 11.49 -1.74 1.16
CA VAL A 162 11.49 -0.35 1.61
C VAL A 162 11.50 -0.29 3.13
N THR A 163 12.26 0.64 3.70
CA THR A 163 12.29 0.97 5.13
C THR A 163 11.86 2.41 5.33
N ARG A 164 10.92 2.66 6.26
CA ARG A 164 10.31 3.98 6.54
C ARG A 164 10.03 4.24 8.03
N GLY A 165 10.85 3.70 8.92
CA GLY A 165 10.64 3.70 10.37
C GLY A 165 10.69 5.08 11.04
N ALA A 166 11.39 6.06 10.46
CA ALA A 166 11.37 7.44 10.94
C ALA A 166 10.07 8.16 10.53
N ALA A 167 9.45 7.73 9.42
CA ALA A 167 8.21 8.30 8.90
C ALA A 167 6.95 7.67 9.50
N ALA A 168 6.99 6.41 9.96
CA ALA A 168 5.82 5.67 10.43
C ALA A 168 6.10 4.79 11.66
N ASP A 169 5.07 4.61 12.50
CA ASP A 169 5.08 3.73 13.67
C ASP A 169 4.54 2.32 13.37
N VAL A 170 3.92 2.11 12.21
CA VAL A 170 3.50 0.79 11.73
C VAL A 170 3.95 0.62 10.29
N SER A 171 4.10 -0.63 9.83
CA SER A 171 4.62 -0.92 8.48
C SER A 171 5.96 -0.21 8.22
N THR A 172 6.84 -0.22 9.24
CA THR A 172 8.14 0.49 9.22
C THR A 172 9.12 -0.10 8.22
N SER A 173 8.87 -1.31 7.75
CA SER A 173 9.56 -1.94 6.65
C SER A 173 8.59 -2.84 5.91
N MET A 174 8.80 -2.98 4.60
CA MET A 174 7.99 -3.81 3.73
C MET A 174 8.85 -4.38 2.62
N THR A 175 8.60 -5.62 2.24
CA THR A 175 9.14 -6.23 1.03
C THR A 175 8.00 -6.81 0.22
N ALA A 176 7.87 -6.36 -1.02
CA ALA A 176 7.00 -6.99 -1.99
C ALA A 176 7.84 -7.69 -3.05
N SER A 177 7.40 -8.86 -3.52
CA SER A 177 8.11 -9.62 -4.55
C SER A 177 7.13 -10.37 -5.43
N TRP A 178 7.43 -10.37 -6.73
CA TRP A 178 6.65 -11.03 -7.76
C TRP A 178 7.56 -11.91 -8.60
N ARG A 179 7.04 -13.04 -9.03
CA ARG A 179 7.64 -13.89 -10.05
C ARG A 179 6.62 -14.10 -11.16
N PHE A 180 7.04 -13.89 -12.39
CA PHE A 180 6.18 -13.99 -13.57
C PHE A 180 7.04 -14.28 -14.79
N SER A 181 6.44 -14.82 -15.84
CA SER A 181 7.08 -14.89 -17.15
C SER A 181 6.51 -13.82 -18.06
N SER A 182 7.33 -13.22 -18.91
CA SER A 182 6.89 -12.26 -19.91
C SER A 182 7.70 -12.44 -21.19
N ALA A 183 7.13 -12.08 -22.33
CA ALA A 183 7.80 -11.96 -23.62
C ALA A 183 7.52 -10.57 -24.20
N TYR A 184 8.04 -10.24 -25.38
CA TYR A 184 7.51 -9.13 -26.18
C TYR A 184 5.98 -9.20 -26.29
N ALA A 185 5.32 -8.05 -26.29
CA ALA A 185 3.89 -7.93 -26.54
C ALA A 185 3.62 -6.76 -27.48
N ASP A 186 2.82 -6.98 -28.51
CA ASP A 186 2.36 -5.91 -29.39
C ASP A 186 1.27 -5.10 -28.67
N GLY A 187 1.67 -3.96 -28.11
CA GLY A 187 0.83 -3.12 -27.25
C GLY A 187 0.87 -3.48 -25.75
N ILE A 188 0.02 -2.79 -24.97
CA ILE A 188 -0.04 -2.92 -23.51
C ILE A 188 -0.70 -4.24 -23.13
N THR A 189 0.06 -5.13 -22.52
CA THR A 189 -0.39 -6.42 -21.97
C THR A 189 -0.18 -6.44 -20.46
N GLU A 190 -1.25 -6.73 -19.72
CA GLU A 190 -1.16 -6.87 -18.27
C GLU A 190 -0.42 -8.14 -17.87
N ILE A 191 0.51 -8.01 -16.93
CA ILE A 191 1.18 -9.14 -16.29
C ILE A 191 0.35 -9.49 -15.05
N PRO A 192 -0.13 -10.75 -14.90
CA PRO A 192 -0.93 -11.17 -13.75
C PRO A 192 -0.26 -10.84 -12.42
N THR A 193 -0.71 -9.76 -11.80
CA THR A 193 -0.14 -9.21 -10.57
C THR A 193 -1.11 -9.45 -9.44
N SER A 194 -0.61 -9.79 -8.25
CA SER A 194 -1.45 -9.93 -7.05
C SER A 194 -0.73 -9.36 -5.85
N VAL A 195 -1.51 -8.85 -4.90
CA VAL A 195 -1.02 -8.36 -3.61
C VAL A 195 -1.87 -8.92 -2.50
N VAL A 196 -1.29 -9.02 -1.31
CA VAL A 196 -2.02 -9.40 -0.09
C VAL A 196 -2.09 -8.18 0.81
N ARG A 197 -3.29 -7.88 1.29
CA ARG A 197 -3.54 -6.76 2.19
C ARG A 197 -3.87 -7.26 3.58
N PHE A 198 -3.31 -6.57 4.55
CA PHE A 198 -3.69 -6.69 5.95
C PHE A 198 -4.39 -5.39 6.34
N THR A 199 -5.59 -5.45 6.90
CA THR A 199 -6.35 -4.22 7.22
C THR A 199 -6.84 -4.21 8.67
N PRO A 200 -5.94 -4.30 9.66
CA PRO A 200 -6.35 -4.26 11.05
C PRO A 200 -7.06 -2.93 11.36
N ALA A 201 -8.13 -3.00 12.16
CA ALA A 201 -8.79 -1.80 12.64
C ALA A 201 -7.90 -1.09 13.68
N LEU A 202 -7.32 0.04 13.28
CA LEU A 202 -6.48 0.90 14.12
C LEU A 202 -7.15 2.25 14.33
N SER A 203 -6.87 2.90 15.45
CA SER A 203 -7.20 4.31 15.67
C SER A 203 -6.35 5.24 14.79
N LEU A 204 -6.70 6.52 14.77
CA LEU A 204 -5.99 7.55 13.98
C LEU A 204 -4.53 7.75 14.39
N ASP A 205 -4.11 7.30 15.57
CA ASP A 205 -2.71 7.30 16.03
C ASP A 205 -2.02 5.93 15.85
N ASN A 206 -2.60 5.05 15.03
CA ASN A 206 -2.14 3.68 14.72
C ASN A 206 -2.03 2.75 15.92
N THR A 207 -2.94 2.91 16.88
CA THR A 207 -3.00 2.00 18.03
C THR A 207 -4.19 1.04 17.90
N GLY A 208 -3.95 -0.21 18.27
CA GLY A 208 -5.01 -1.20 18.45
C GLY A 208 -5.59 -1.12 19.86
N ARG A 209 -6.79 -1.67 20.07
CA ARG A 209 -7.35 -1.83 21.41
C ARG A 209 -6.42 -2.70 22.26
N ALA A 210 -6.03 -2.19 23.43
CA ALA A 210 -5.16 -2.92 24.35
C ALA A 210 -5.89 -4.16 24.92
N ARG A 211 -5.14 -5.23 25.20
CA ARG A 211 -5.65 -6.47 25.83
C ARG A 211 -6.79 -7.14 25.02
N ALA A 212 -6.78 -6.99 23.70
CA ALA A 212 -7.80 -7.54 22.82
C ALA A 212 -7.16 -8.46 21.77
N LYS A 213 -7.89 -9.51 21.37
CA LYS A 213 -7.55 -10.24 20.14
C LYS A 213 -8.02 -9.39 18.96
N VAL A 214 -7.11 -8.63 18.35
CA VAL A 214 -7.41 -7.81 17.18
C VAL A 214 -7.52 -8.73 15.97
N ARG A 215 -8.67 -8.70 15.31
CA ARG A 215 -8.81 -9.36 14.01
C ARG A 215 -8.01 -8.58 12.98
N VAL A 216 -7.18 -9.28 12.23
CA VAL A 216 -6.44 -8.77 11.08
C VAL A 216 -7.11 -9.38 9.84
N PRO A 217 -8.00 -8.66 9.15
CA PRO A 217 -8.51 -9.10 7.87
C PRO A 217 -7.37 -9.28 6.88
N VAL A 218 -7.49 -10.29 6.04
CA VAL A 218 -6.55 -10.59 4.96
C VAL A 218 -7.34 -10.68 3.66
N THR A 219 -6.99 -9.83 2.70
CA THR A 219 -7.59 -9.86 1.36
C THR A 219 -6.50 -10.02 0.31
N VAL A 220 -6.84 -10.67 -0.80
CA VAL A 220 -5.98 -10.77 -1.98
C VAL A 220 -6.61 -9.91 -3.06
N GLU A 221 -5.86 -8.97 -3.62
CA GLU A 221 -6.27 -8.15 -4.76
C GLU A 221 -5.51 -8.62 -6.02
N GLY A 222 -6.14 -8.52 -7.19
CA GLY A 222 -5.53 -8.80 -8.49
C GLY A 222 -5.78 -10.23 -9.01
N ALA A 223 -4.86 -10.75 -9.83
CA ALA A 223 -5.05 -11.99 -10.58
C ALA A 223 -5.44 -13.23 -9.74
N ALA A 224 -5.00 -13.28 -8.48
CA ALA A 224 -5.31 -14.36 -7.54
C ALA A 224 -6.51 -14.05 -6.62
N GLU A 225 -7.35 -13.05 -6.93
CA GLU A 225 -8.51 -12.69 -6.11
C GLU A 225 -9.65 -13.73 -6.20
N GLY A 226 -10.41 -13.85 -5.11
CA GLY A 226 -11.62 -14.69 -5.06
C GLY A 226 -11.38 -16.15 -5.43
N ARG A 227 -12.13 -16.65 -6.42
CA ARG A 227 -12.07 -18.06 -6.85
C ARG A 227 -10.74 -18.44 -7.53
N ASN A 228 -9.97 -17.45 -7.98
CA ASN A 228 -8.67 -17.67 -8.59
C ASN A 228 -7.55 -17.92 -7.57
N LEU A 229 -7.81 -17.72 -6.27
CA LEU A 229 -6.86 -18.06 -5.21
C LEU A 229 -6.77 -19.59 -5.05
N LYS A 230 -5.62 -20.19 -5.41
CA LYS A 230 -5.36 -21.61 -5.16
C LYS A 230 -5.01 -21.86 -3.69
N SER A 231 -4.09 -21.05 -3.16
CA SER A 231 -3.63 -21.14 -1.78
C SER A 231 -3.10 -19.82 -1.29
N LEU A 232 -3.29 -19.55 0.00
CA LEU A 232 -2.68 -18.43 0.71
C LEU A 232 -1.98 -18.97 1.94
N LYS A 233 -0.69 -18.66 2.08
CA LYS A 233 0.07 -18.92 3.29
C LYS A 233 0.39 -17.59 3.95
N VAL A 234 0.11 -17.48 5.25
CA VAL A 234 0.40 -16.30 6.06
C VAL A 234 1.29 -16.71 7.22
N TRP A 235 2.30 -15.89 7.48
CA TRP A 235 3.21 -16.04 8.60
C TRP A 235 3.24 -14.75 9.40
N VAL A 236 3.40 -14.89 10.70
CA VAL A 236 3.44 -13.79 11.66
C VAL A 236 4.72 -13.92 12.48
N SER A 237 5.30 -12.78 12.83
CA SER A 237 6.48 -12.68 13.67
C SER A 237 6.27 -11.60 14.73
N ASP A 238 6.54 -11.91 16.00
CA ASP A 238 6.43 -10.96 17.12
C ASP A 238 7.76 -10.26 17.47
N ASP A 239 8.84 -10.61 16.79
CA ASP A 239 10.21 -10.18 17.07
C ASP A 239 10.88 -9.50 15.87
N LYS A 240 10.06 -8.79 15.08
CA LYS A 240 10.50 -8.01 13.90
C LYS A 240 11.04 -8.88 12.75
N GLY A 241 10.56 -10.11 12.62
CA GLY A 241 10.88 -11.00 11.50
C GLY A 241 12.06 -11.92 11.76
N ALA A 242 12.55 -12.04 13.00
CA ALA A 242 13.60 -12.98 13.34
C ALA A 242 13.07 -14.42 13.37
N HIS A 243 11.90 -14.62 13.97
CA HIS A 243 11.19 -15.91 13.96
C HIS A 243 9.79 -15.77 13.36
N TRP A 244 9.37 -16.78 12.60
CA TRP A 244 8.11 -16.77 11.86
C TRP A 244 7.27 -18.00 12.19
N GLU A 245 6.02 -17.75 12.55
CA GLU A 245 5.02 -18.79 12.78
C GLU A 245 3.95 -18.74 11.70
N LYS A 246 3.62 -19.90 11.12
CA LYS A 246 2.54 -20.00 10.14
C LYS A 246 1.20 -19.84 10.87
N THR A 247 0.35 -18.92 10.41
CA THR A 247 -0.97 -18.69 10.99
C THR A 247 -2.08 -19.14 10.04
N ALA A 248 -3.17 -19.65 10.61
CA ALA A 248 -4.35 -20.01 9.84
C ALA A 248 -5.20 -18.77 9.55
N VAL A 249 -5.49 -18.53 8.28
CA VAL A 249 -6.50 -17.54 7.86
C VAL A 249 -7.85 -18.24 7.80
N ARG A 250 -8.80 -17.77 8.63
CA ARG A 250 -10.19 -18.25 8.68
C ARG A 250 -11.12 -17.08 8.41
N ASP A 251 -12.15 -17.31 7.60
CA ASP A 251 -13.14 -16.29 7.24
C ASP A 251 -12.51 -14.99 6.73
N GLY A 252 -11.43 -15.08 5.95
CA GLY A 252 -10.72 -13.91 5.42
C GLY A 252 -9.95 -13.10 6.48
N GLY A 253 -9.48 -13.70 7.57
CA GLY A 253 -8.61 -13.03 8.53
C GLY A 253 -7.93 -13.96 9.53
N TRP A 254 -7.08 -13.40 10.38
CA TRP A 254 -6.51 -14.08 11.54
C TRP A 254 -6.63 -13.20 12.78
N ARG A 255 -6.36 -13.74 13.98
CA ARG A 255 -6.42 -12.98 15.23
C ARG A 255 -5.05 -12.81 15.84
N SER A 256 -4.64 -11.55 16.01
CA SER A 256 -3.40 -11.16 16.66
C SER A 256 -3.64 -10.84 18.13
N PRO A 257 -2.85 -11.39 19.07
CA PRO A 257 -2.85 -10.87 20.45
C PRO A 257 -2.21 -9.48 20.46
N THR A 258 -2.92 -8.44 20.90
CA THR A 258 -2.25 -7.15 21.16
C THR A 258 -1.42 -7.24 22.44
N PRO A 259 -0.16 -6.76 22.44
CA PRO A 259 0.64 -6.69 23.66
C PRO A 259 -0.01 -5.77 24.71
N ARG A 260 0.35 -5.98 26.00
CA ARG A 260 0.05 -5.03 27.08
C ARG A 260 0.44 -3.62 26.61
N ARG A 261 -0.43 -2.62 26.84
CA ARG A 261 0.01 -1.22 26.80
C ARG A 261 1.18 -1.12 27.77
N ALA A 262 2.38 -0.89 27.24
CA ALA A 262 3.55 -0.69 28.10
C ALA A 262 3.24 0.51 29.00
N ALA A 263 3.48 0.35 30.31
CA ALA A 263 3.66 1.48 31.21
C ALA A 263 4.76 2.40 30.64
N PRO A 264 4.86 3.67 31.06
CA PRO A 264 5.88 4.59 30.58
C PRO A 264 7.24 4.19 31.19
N SER A 265 7.79 3.06 30.76
CA SER A 265 9.18 2.69 30.96
C SER A 265 9.66 1.92 29.73
N ARG A 266 10.92 2.16 29.38
CA ARG A 266 11.55 1.71 28.13
C ARG A 266 11.44 0.18 27.96
N SER A 267 11.20 -0.21 26.71
CA SER A 267 11.40 -1.53 26.09
C SER A 267 10.16 -2.42 25.87
N ARG A 268 9.99 -2.79 24.58
CA ARG A 268 9.10 -3.82 24.02
C ARG A 268 7.61 -3.46 23.82
N ARG A 269 7.33 -2.50 22.93
CA ARG A 269 6.12 -2.60 22.08
C ARG A 269 6.33 -3.77 21.12
N ARG A 270 5.62 -4.89 21.29
CA ARG A 270 5.57 -5.94 20.26
C ARG A 270 4.83 -5.37 19.04
N ARG A 271 5.47 -5.37 17.88
CA ARG A 271 4.86 -4.97 16.60
C ARG A 271 4.91 -6.21 15.71
N PRO A 272 3.78 -6.92 15.54
CA PRO A 272 3.78 -8.12 14.73
C PRO A 272 4.07 -7.77 13.26
N THR A 273 4.98 -8.51 12.65
CA THR A 273 5.25 -8.46 11.20
C THR A 273 4.50 -9.59 10.54
N ALA A 274 3.87 -9.34 9.39
CA ALA A 274 3.19 -10.37 8.60
C ALA A 274 3.86 -10.53 7.24
N ARG A 275 3.94 -11.78 6.76
CA ARG A 275 4.32 -12.14 5.39
C ARG A 275 3.22 -12.99 4.81
N ALA A 276 2.89 -12.77 3.54
CA ALA A 276 1.96 -13.64 2.82
C ALA A 276 2.44 -13.93 1.41
N THR A 277 2.05 -15.09 0.90
CA THR A 277 2.30 -15.50 -0.48
C THR A 277 1.01 -16.06 -1.07
N PRO A 278 0.35 -15.32 -1.97
CA PRO A 278 -0.76 -15.84 -2.73
C PRO A 278 -0.23 -16.70 -3.89
N SER A 279 -1.02 -17.69 -4.30
CA SER A 279 -0.75 -18.42 -5.54
C SER A 279 -2.04 -18.49 -6.34
N PRO A 280 -2.05 -17.98 -7.58
CA PRO A 280 -3.21 -18.13 -8.44
C PRO A 280 -3.38 -19.60 -8.86
N ARG A 281 -4.60 -19.97 -9.25
CA ARG A 281 -4.82 -21.17 -10.06
C ARG A 281 -4.13 -20.95 -11.41
N ARG A 282 -3.52 -22.00 -11.98
CA ARG A 282 -2.99 -21.91 -13.35
C ARG A 282 -4.16 -21.55 -14.26
N SER A 283 -4.04 -20.47 -15.03
CA SER A 283 -4.89 -20.25 -16.18
C SER A 283 -4.56 -21.36 -17.18
N SER A 284 -5.54 -22.18 -17.52
CA SER A 284 -5.49 -22.98 -18.74
C SER A 284 -5.67 -22.01 -19.91
N THR A 285 -4.59 -21.38 -20.37
CA THR A 285 -4.61 -20.72 -21.68
C THR A 285 -4.49 -21.83 -22.73
N PRO A 286 -5.39 -21.91 -23.73
CA PRO A 286 -5.18 -22.80 -24.86
C PRO A 286 -3.92 -22.36 -25.62
N THR A 287 -3.29 -23.34 -26.25
CA THR A 287 -2.03 -23.28 -26.98
C THR A 287 -2.15 -22.44 -28.24
#